data_AF-A0A511QJK2-F1
#
_entry.id   AF-A0A511QJK2-F1
#
_cell.length_a   1.000
_cell.length_b   1.000
_cell.length_c   1.000
_cell.angle_alpha   90.00
_cell.angle_beta   90.00
_cell.angle_gamma   90.00
#
_symmetry.space_group_name_H-M   'P 1'
#
loop_
_entity.id
_entity.type
_entity.pdbx_description
1 polymer ?
#
loop_
_entity_poly.entity_id
_entity_poly.type
_entity_poly.pdbx_seq_one_letter_code
_entity_poly.pdbx_strand_id
1 'polypeptide(L)' 'MKIAVDVVVGHTTMTLEELNQLHKGQIKPLSDFVQSEVMLKSGNELIATGTLVKVGEQFCVSIDDINK' A
#
# COMPACT_ATOMS: atom_id res chain seq x y z
N MET A 1 5.63 5.62 23.30
CA MET A 1 5.15 4.38 22.66
C MET A 1 5.20 4.58 21.14
N LYS A 2 5.63 3.59 20.35
CA LYS A 2 5.66 3.67 18.87
C LYS A 2 4.79 2.56 18.31
N ILE A 3 4.01 2.85 17.27
CA ILE A 3 3.14 1.90 16.56
C ILE A 3 3.71 1.71 15.16
N ALA A 4 3.80 0.46 14.70
CA ALA A 4 4.22 0.15 13.34
C ALA A 4 3.06 0.40 12.37
N VAL A 5 3.30 1.18 11.33
CA VAL A 5 2.32 1.52 10.29
C VAL A 5 2.93 1.26 8.94
N ASP A 6 2.22 0.50 8.11
CA ASP A 6 2.58 0.22 6.73
C ASP A 6 1.79 1.15 5.80
N VAL A 7 2.47 1.70 4.79
CA VAL A 7 1.85 2.48 3.70
C VAL A 7 1.73 1.57 2.49
N VAL A 8 0.50 1.22 2.12
CA VAL A 8 0.20 0.24 1.08
C VAL A 8 -0.39 0.93 -0.14
N VAL A 9 0.32 0.84 -1.26
CA VAL A 9 -0.10 1.41 -2.56
C VAL A 9 -1.05 0.50 -3.33
N GLY A 10 -1.26 -0.75 -2.91
CA GLY A 10 -2.17 -1.67 -3.59
C GLY A 10 -2.09 -3.07 -3.03
N HIS A 11 -3.11 -3.87 -3.36
CA HIS A 11 -3.20 -5.26 -2.95
C HIS A 11 -3.35 -6.15 -4.19
N THR A 12 -2.78 -7.35 -4.11
CA THR A 12 -3.00 -8.40 -5.09
C THR A 12 -2.96 -9.75 -4.38
N THR A 13 -3.63 -10.74 -4.94
CA THR A 13 -3.67 -12.10 -4.41
C THR A 13 -3.04 -13.03 -5.42
N MET A 14 -2.33 -14.05 -4.92
CA MET A 14 -1.67 -15.04 -5.74
C MET A 14 -1.97 -16.43 -5.17
N THR A 15 -2.10 -17.41 -6.04
CA THR A 15 -2.03 -18.82 -5.64
C THR A 15 -0.60 -19.17 -5.20
N LEU A 16 -0.45 -20.27 -4.45
CA LEU A 16 0.87 -20.76 -4.03
C LEU A 16 1.77 -21.08 -5.24
N GLU A 17 1.20 -21.62 -6.31
CA GLU A 17 1.94 -21.91 -7.54
C GLU A 17 2.47 -20.64 -8.19
N GLU A 18 1.62 -19.61 -8.34
CA GLU A 18 2.05 -18.32 -8.90
C GLU A 18 3.13 -17.65 -8.06
N LEU A 19 3.07 -17.79 -6.73
CA LEU A 19 4.10 -17.29 -5.83
C LEU A 19 5.43 -18.02 -6.03
N ASN A 20 5.40 -19.34 -6.21
CA ASN A 20 6.60 -20.14 -6.45
C ASN A 20 7.25 -19.86 -7.82
N GLN A 21 6.49 -19.30 -8.76
CA GLN A 21 6.95 -18.91 -10.09
C GLN A 21 7.35 -17.42 -10.18
N LEU A 22 7.34 -16.70 -9.06
CA LEU A 22 7.67 -15.27 -9.02
C LEU A 22 9.14 -15.06 -9.43
N HIS A 23 9.37 -14.18 -10.41
CA HIS A 23 10.72 -13.92 -10.92
C HIS A 23 10.95 -12.45 -11.25
N LYS A 24 12.24 -12.06 -11.32
CA LYS A 24 12.65 -10.68 -11.59
C LYS A 24 12.09 -10.20 -12.94
N GLY A 25 11.45 -9.04 -12.94
CA GLY A 25 10.89 -8.40 -14.13
C GLY A 25 9.46 -8.83 -14.45
N GLN A 26 8.86 -9.74 -13.68
CA GLN A 26 7.46 -10.10 -13.85
C GLN A 26 6.53 -8.93 -13.47
N ILE A 27 5.54 -8.67 -14.31
CA ILE A 27 4.50 -7.66 -14.07
C ILE A 27 3.27 -8.36 -13.52
N LYS A 28 2.72 -7.85 -12.41
CA LYS A 28 1.48 -8.35 -11.82
C LYS A 28 0.44 -7.23 -11.74
N PRO A 29 -0.80 -7.48 -12.17
CA PRO A 29 -1.87 -6.52 -12.00
C PRO A 29 -2.19 -6.35 -10.52
N LEU A 30 -2.48 -5.13 -10.13
CA LEU A 30 -3.04 -4.79 -8.82
C LEU A 30 -4.55 -4.67 -8.97
N SER A 31 -5.29 -5.19 -8.00
CA SER A 31 -6.73 -4.99 -7.91
C SER A 31 -6.99 -3.64 -7.26
N ASP A 32 -8.04 -2.94 -7.72
CA ASP A 32 -8.58 -1.76 -7.06
C ASP A 32 -7.57 -0.63 -6.79
N PHE A 33 -6.56 -0.49 -7.66
CA PHE A 33 -5.59 0.59 -7.56
C PHE A 33 -6.18 1.91 -8.07
N VAL A 34 -6.34 2.87 -7.17
CA VAL A 34 -6.55 4.27 -7.52
C VAL A 34 -5.21 4.97 -7.54
N GLN A 35 -4.89 5.63 -8.66
CA GLN A 35 -3.58 6.22 -8.87
C GLN A 35 -3.24 7.20 -7.73
N SER A 36 -2.08 6.97 -7.11
CA SER A 36 -1.52 7.76 -6.00
C SER A 36 -2.26 7.65 -4.67
N GLU A 37 -3.37 6.91 -4.59
CA GLU A 37 -4.02 6.61 -3.31
C GLU A 37 -3.23 5.53 -2.56
N VAL A 38 -3.14 5.69 -1.25
CA VAL A 38 -2.48 4.77 -0.34
C VAL A 38 -3.34 4.52 0.89
N MET A 39 -3.20 3.30 1.41
CA MET A 39 -3.80 2.89 2.67
C MET A 39 -2.74 2.89 3.75
N LEU A 40 -3.04 3.48 4.91
CA LEU A 40 -2.25 3.30 6.12
C LEU A 40 -2.85 2.13 6.90
N LYS A 41 -2.01 1.14 7.22
CA LYS A 41 -2.42 -0.04 7.99
C LYS A 41 -1.56 -0.24 9.22
N SER A 42 -2.18 -0.60 10.33
CA SER A 42 -1.47 -1.13 11.51
C SER A 42 -1.72 -2.62 11.56
N GLY A 43 -0.78 -3.42 11.04
CA GLY A 43 -1.01 -4.84 10.79
C GLY A 43 -2.11 -5.05 9.74
N ASN A 44 -3.21 -5.70 10.13
CA ASN A 44 -4.33 -5.98 9.23
C ASN A 44 -5.42 -4.89 9.24
N GLU A 45 -5.33 -3.92 10.14
CA GLU A 45 -6.35 -2.89 10.32
C GLU A 45 -6.05 -1.66 9.45
N LEU A 46 -7.02 -1.24 8.64
CA LEU A 46 -6.97 0.01 7.90
C LEU A 46 -7.28 1.17 8.86
N ILE A 47 -6.33 2.09 9.02
CA ILE A 47 -6.47 3.22 9.95
C ILE A 47 -6.76 4.54 9.23
N ALA A 48 -6.31 4.70 7.99
CA ALA A 48 -6.54 5.90 7.19
C ALA A 48 -6.28 5.63 5.71
N THR A 49 -6.85 6.48 4.86
CA THR A 49 -6.49 6.58 3.45
C THR A 49 -5.89 7.95 3.16
N GLY A 50 -5.13 8.03 2.08
CA GLY A 50 -4.49 9.27 1.70
C GLY A 50 -3.84 9.23 0.34
N THR A 51 -3.24 10.36 -0.03
CA THR A 51 -2.54 10.51 -1.30
C THR A 51 -1.02 10.53 -1.06
N LEU A 52 -0.28 9.71 -1.80
CA LEU A 52 1.18 9.70 -1.79
C LEU A 52 1.71 10.98 -2.44
N VAL A 53 2.49 11.75 -1.68
CA VAL A 53 3.07 13.02 -2.12
C VAL A 53 4.57 13.04 -1.87
N LYS A 54 5.32 13.79 -2.68
CA LYS A 54 6.75 14.03 -2.46
C LYS A 54 6.95 15.42 -1.87
N VAL A 55 7.55 15.50 -0.68
CA VAL A 55 7.89 16.76 0.00
C VAL A 55 9.40 16.86 0.14
N GLY A 56 10.02 17.71 -0.69
CA GLY A 56 11.48 17.77 -0.79
C GLY A 56 12.05 16.44 -1.30
N GLU A 57 12.87 15.78 -0.49
CA GLU A 57 13.46 14.47 -0.81
C GLU A 57 12.73 13.29 -0.17
N GLN A 58 11.60 13.52 0.50
CA GLN A 58 10.86 12.49 1.22
C GLN A 58 9.53 12.17 0.55
N PHE A 59 9.11 10.91 0.63
CA PHE A 59 7.75 10.50 0.32
C PHE A 59 6.90 10.57 1.60
N CYS A 60 5.77 11.25 1.51
CA CYS A 60 4.83 11.48 2.60
C CYS A 60 3.43 11.09 2.15
N VAL A 61 2.50 11.01 3.10
CA VAL A 61 1.08 10.79 2.80
C VAL A 61 0.28 11.99 3.28
N SER A 62 -0.46 12.61 2.36
CA SER A 62 -1.55 13.53 2.71
C SER A 62 -2.73 12.69 3.17
N ILE A 63 -3.13 12.79 4.44
CA ILE A 63 -4.24 12.01 4.98
C ILE A 63 -5.55 12.63 4.48
N ASP A 64 -6.33 11.83 3.77
CA ASP A 64 -7.59 12.26 3.16
C ASP A 64 -8.80 11.83 4.00
N ASP A 65 -8.78 10.60 4.54
CA ASP A 65 -9.80 10.10 5.48
C ASP A 65 -9.17 9.25 6.60
N ILE A 66 -9.80 9.26 7.78
CA ILE A 66 -9.38 8.47 8.95
C ILE A 66 -10.49 7.48 9.28
N ASN A 67 -10.16 6.20 9.26
CA ASN A 67 -11.08 5.13 9.60
C ASN A 67 -11.26 5.09 11.13
N LYS A 68 -12.44 5.46 11.61
CA LYS A 68 -12.77 5.57 13.04
C LYS A 68 -13.36 4.30 13.61
#